data_AF-A0A2V9KXS8-F1
#
_entry.id   AF-A0A2V9KXS8-F1
#
_cell.length_a   1.000
_cell.length_b   1.000
_cell.length_c   1.000
_cell.angle_alpha   90.00
_cell.angle_beta   90.00
_cell.angle_gamma   90.00
#
_symmetry.space_group_name_H-M   'P 1'
#
loop_
_entity.id
_entity.type
_entity.pdbx_description
1 polymer ?
#
loop_
_entity_poly.entity_id
_entity_poly.type
_entity_poly.pdbx_seq_one_letter_code
_entity_poly.pdbx_strand_id
1 'polypeptide(L)'
;QPLYDVGVAGIHRLLGESRHLRGARVVIVAAGMEGALPSVVGGLVGAPVIAVPTSVGYGASFRGLAGLLGMLNSCSPNVAVVNIDNGFGAGYIASLINRL
;
A
#
# COMPACT_ATOMS: atom_id res chain seq x y z
N GLN A 1 -10.03 -7.60 5.47
CA GLN A 1 -10.02 -7.07 6.84
C GLN A 1 -8.97 -5.97 6.92
N PRO A 2 -9.19 -4.85 7.64
CA PRO A 2 -8.14 -3.84 7.80
C PRO A 2 -7.07 -4.36 8.75
N LEU A 3 -5.80 -4.13 8.38
CA LEU A 3 -4.64 -4.41 9.21
C LEU A 3 -4.01 -3.06 9.60
N TYR A 4 -3.81 -2.85 10.90
CA TYR A 4 -3.23 -1.62 11.42
C TYR A 4 -1.85 -1.90 12.00
N ASP A 5 -1.01 -0.87 12.01
CA ASP A 5 0.36 -0.94 12.55
C ASP A 5 1.26 -2.00 11.89
N VAL A 6 1.04 -2.30 10.60
CA VAL A 6 1.86 -3.23 9.80
C VAL A 6 2.94 -2.51 8.98
N GLY A 7 3.57 -1.48 9.55
CA GLY A 7 4.59 -0.68 8.89
C GLY A 7 5.95 -1.37 8.74
N VAL A 8 6.82 -0.81 7.89
CA VAL A 8 8.16 -1.36 7.61
C VAL A 8 9.05 -1.42 8.85
N ALA A 9 8.95 -0.42 9.74
CA ALA A 9 9.66 -0.41 11.03
C ALA A 9 9.30 -1.60 11.93
N GLY A 10 8.12 -2.20 11.74
CA GLY A 10 7.62 -3.37 12.46
C GLY A 10 7.32 -4.53 11.52
N ILE A 11 8.22 -4.82 10.56
CA ILE A 11 7.95 -5.75 9.45
C ILE A 11 7.45 -7.14 9.88
N HIS A 12 7.85 -7.62 11.04
CA HIS A 12 7.39 -8.88 11.62
C HIS A 12 5.85 -8.92 11.81
N ARG A 13 5.21 -7.79 12.09
CA ARG A 13 3.74 -7.68 12.20
C ARG A 13 3.07 -7.91 10.85
N LEU A 14 3.65 -7.37 9.77
CA LEU A 14 3.17 -7.62 8.40
C LEU A 14 3.37 -9.09 8.01
N LEU A 15 4.52 -9.67 8.35
CA LEU A 15 4.83 -11.08 8.03
C LEU A 15 3.93 -12.06 8.78
N GLY A 16 3.51 -11.72 10.00
CA GLY A 16 2.49 -12.48 10.76
C GLY A 16 1.17 -12.62 10.00
N GLU A 17 0.82 -11.62 9.19
CA GLU A 17 -0.41 -11.58 8.38
C GLU A 17 -0.22 -12.14 6.97
N SER A 18 0.95 -12.71 6.66
CA SER A 18 1.30 -13.19 5.31
C SER A 18 0.30 -14.17 4.70
N ARG A 19 -0.28 -15.08 5.51
CA ARG A 19 -1.32 -16.01 5.03
C ARG A 19 -2.60 -15.27 4.62
N HIS A 20 -3.01 -14.27 5.41
CA HIS A 20 -4.19 -13.46 5.10
C HIS A 20 -3.96 -12.64 3.83
N LEU A 21 -2.80 -11.99 3.72
CA LEU A 21 -2.42 -11.17 2.56
C LEU A 21 -2.36 -12.00 1.27
N ARG A 22 -1.79 -13.21 1.32
CA ARG A 22 -1.68 -14.11 0.15
C ARG A 22 -3.03 -14.63 -0.35
N GLY A 23 -4.05 -14.66 0.50
CA GLY A 23 -5.41 -15.05 0.12
C GLY A 23 -6.24 -13.91 -0.49
N ALA A 24 -5.75 -12.68 -0.48
CA ALA A 24 -6.47 -11.53 -0.99
C ALA A 24 -6.44 -11.48 -2.52
N ARG A 25 -7.57 -11.11 -3.14
CA ARG A 25 -7.68 -10.87 -4.59
C ARG A 25 -7.09 -9.51 -5.02
N VAL A 26 -7.05 -8.55 -4.09
CA VAL A 26 -6.48 -7.22 -4.25
C VAL A 26 -6.15 -6.69 -2.86
N VAL A 27 -5.06 -5.94 -2.72
CA VAL A 27 -4.64 -5.33 -1.45
C VAL A 27 -4.55 -3.82 -1.61
N ILE A 28 -5.19 -3.07 -0.71
CA ILE A 28 -5.03 -1.62 -0.63
C ILE A 28 -4.02 -1.34 0.49
N VAL A 29 -2.97 -0.60 0.18
CA VAL A 29 -1.94 -0.21 1.14
C VAL A 29 -1.94 1.29 1.29
N ALA A 30 -2.50 1.77 2.40
CA ALA A 30 -2.42 3.18 2.80
C ALA A 30 -1.16 3.39 3.66
N ALA A 31 -0.23 4.20 3.20
CA ALA A 31 1.01 4.47 3.92
C ALA A 31 1.51 5.90 3.72
N GLY A 32 2.12 6.42 4.79
CA GLY A 32 2.83 7.70 4.82
C GLY A 32 4.35 7.53 4.86
N MET A 33 5.04 8.57 5.35
CA MET A 33 6.52 8.62 5.44
C MET A 33 7.21 8.46 4.07
N GLU A 34 8.16 7.53 3.94
CA GLU A 34 8.91 7.23 2.71
C GLU A 34 8.15 6.34 1.72
N GLY A 35 6.94 5.87 2.07
CA GLY A 35 6.08 5.13 1.14
C GLY A 35 6.60 3.74 0.75
N ALA A 36 7.44 3.10 1.57
CA ALA A 36 8.04 1.80 1.26
C ALA A 36 7.09 0.60 1.42
N LEU A 37 6.03 0.72 2.22
CA LEU A 37 5.14 -0.39 2.58
C LEU A 37 4.49 -1.09 1.36
N PRO A 38 3.93 -0.38 0.36
CA PRO A 38 3.33 -1.03 -0.82
C PRO A 38 4.32 -1.88 -1.61
N SER A 39 5.58 -1.46 -1.71
CA SER A 39 6.64 -2.22 -2.39
C SER A 39 6.89 -3.56 -1.69
N VAL A 40 6.94 -3.54 -0.36
CA VAL A 40 7.11 -4.75 0.47
C VAL A 40 5.90 -5.68 0.33
N VAL A 41 4.69 -5.14 0.45
CA VAL A 41 3.45 -5.92 0.28
C VAL A 41 3.40 -6.53 -1.13
N GLY A 42 3.77 -5.77 -2.16
CA GLY A 42 3.84 -6.25 -3.55
C GLY A 42 4.76 -7.46 -3.73
N GLY A 43 5.86 -7.54 -2.97
CA GLY A 43 6.74 -8.72 -2.95
C GLY A 43 6.19 -9.92 -2.16
N LEU A 44 5.20 -9.72 -1.28
CA LEU A 44 4.61 -10.76 -0.45
C LEU A 44 3.37 -11.41 -1.07
N VAL A 45 2.69 -10.72 -1.99
CA VAL A 45 1.41 -11.16 -2.58
C VAL A 45 1.51 -11.32 -4.10
N GLY A 46 0.79 -12.31 -4.63
CA GLY A 46 0.62 -12.48 -6.09
C GLY A 46 -0.53 -11.66 -6.68
N ALA A 47 -1.21 -10.85 -5.87
CA ALA A 47 -2.36 -10.05 -6.25
C ALA A 47 -1.98 -8.59 -6.57
N PRO A 48 -2.84 -7.81 -7.26
CA PRO A 48 -2.65 -6.38 -7.42
C PRO A 48 -2.61 -5.65 -6.07
N VAL A 49 -1.69 -4.70 -5.94
CA VAL A 49 -1.54 -3.81 -4.79
C VAL A 49 -1.85 -2.39 -5.22
N ILE A 50 -2.83 -1.77 -4.58
CA ILE A 50 -3.18 -0.37 -4.81
C ILE A 50 -2.58 0.46 -3.68
N ALA A 51 -1.54 1.22 -4.00
CA ALA A 51 -0.83 2.09 -3.09
C ALA A 51 -1.55 3.44 -2.95
N VAL A 52 -1.93 3.79 -1.72
CA VAL A 52 -2.55 5.07 -1.36
C VAL A 52 -1.54 5.87 -0.53
N PRO A 53 -0.80 6.81 -1.14
CA PRO A 53 0.07 7.69 -0.38
C PRO A 53 -0.80 8.58 0.51
N THR A 54 -0.50 8.64 1.81
CA THR A 54 -1.23 9.51 2.74
C THR A 54 -0.49 10.83 2.94
N SER A 55 -1.20 11.93 3.15
CA SER A 55 -0.58 13.21 3.53
C SER A 55 0.03 13.20 4.94
N VAL A 56 -0.20 12.13 5.71
CA VAL A 56 0.35 11.91 7.05
C VAL A 56 1.84 11.54 6.99
N GLY A 57 2.64 12.26 7.78
CA GLY A 57 4.08 12.06 7.93
C GLY A 57 4.72 13.29 8.56
N TYR A 58 5.98 13.19 9.00
CA TYR A 58 6.71 14.29 9.63
C TYR A 58 7.93 14.71 8.82
N GLY A 59 8.41 15.94 9.05
CA GLY A 59 9.64 16.48 8.46
C GLY A 59 9.62 16.45 6.93
N ALA A 60 10.42 15.57 6.34
CA ALA A 60 10.63 15.46 4.89
C ALA A 60 9.51 14.73 4.12
N SER A 61 8.33 14.51 4.71
CA SER A 61 7.19 13.89 4.00
C SER A 61 6.58 14.82 2.95
N PHE A 62 6.69 16.14 3.12
CA PHE A 62 6.13 17.17 2.23
C PHE A 62 4.64 16.91 1.90
N ARG A 63 3.80 16.71 2.93
CA ARG A 63 2.37 16.42 2.82
C ARG A 63 2.05 15.23 1.90
N GLY A 64 2.88 14.18 1.98
CA GLY A 64 2.71 12.94 1.21
C GLY A 64 3.45 12.91 -0.12
N LEU A 65 4.12 13.98 -0.55
CA LEU A 65 4.89 13.98 -1.80
C LEU A 65 6.05 12.99 -1.77
N ALA A 66 6.76 12.88 -0.64
CA ALA A 66 7.84 11.91 -0.49
C ALA A 66 7.31 10.47 -0.62
N GLY A 67 6.19 10.17 0.05
CA GLY A 67 5.52 8.88 -0.05
C GLY A 67 5.01 8.57 -1.46
N LEU A 68 4.38 9.54 -2.13
CA LEU A 68 3.92 9.41 -3.52
C LEU A 68 5.06 9.05 -4.47
N LEU A 69 6.16 9.83 -4.44
CA LEU A 69 7.33 9.58 -5.29
C LEU A 69 8.01 8.25 -4.94
N GLY A 70 8.08 7.89 -3.66
CA GLY A 70 8.59 6.60 -3.20
C GLY A 70 7.77 5.42 -3.75
N MET A 71 6.44 5.51 -3.66
CA MET A 71 5.53 4.48 -4.17
C MET A 71 5.58 4.36 -5.69
N LEU A 72 5.68 5.48 -6.43
CA LEU A 72 5.79 5.48 -7.89
C LEU A 72 7.11 4.86 -8.37
N ASN A 73 8.17 4.93 -7.57
CA ASN A 73 9.46 4.28 -7.83
C ASN A 73 9.53 2.82 -7.36
N SER A 74 8.40 2.23 -6.96
CA SER A 74 8.35 0.81 -6.56
C SER A 74 8.83 -0.11 -7.68
N CYS A 75 9.72 -1.05 -7.36
CA CYS A 75 10.13 -2.12 -8.28
C CYS A 75 9.11 -3.27 -8.39
N SER A 76 8.13 -3.33 -7.48
CA SER A 76 7.11 -4.38 -7.49
C SER A 76 6.09 -4.12 -8.61
N PRO A 77 6.02 -4.97 -9.66
CA PRO A 77 5.25 -4.68 -10.88
C PRO A 77 3.74 -4.77 -10.68
N ASN A 78 3.29 -5.38 -9.58
CA ASN A 78 1.89 -5.46 -9.19
C ASN A 78 1.41 -4.25 -8.37
N VAL A 79 2.24 -3.22 -8.20
CA VAL A 79 1.87 -1.99 -7.46
C VAL A 79 1.37 -0.92 -8.43
N ALA A 80 0.16 -0.42 -8.18
CA ALA A 80 -0.40 0.76 -8.84
C ALA A 80 -0.66 1.86 -7.80
N VAL A 81 -0.28 3.09 -8.11
CA VAL A 81 -0.35 4.22 -7.16
C VAL A 81 -1.51 5.14 -7.53
N VAL A 82 -2.32 5.52 -6.53
CA VAL A 82 -3.35 6.55 -6.67
C VAL A 82 -2.86 7.89 -6.11
N ASN A 83 -3.64 8.95 -6.33
CA ASN A 83 -3.35 10.26 -5.76
C ASN A 83 -3.28 10.22 -4.22
N ILE A 84 -2.59 11.22 -3.66
CA ILE A 84 -2.48 11.41 -2.21
C ILE A 84 -3.88 11.47 -1.59
N ASP A 85 -4.08 10.70 -0.51
CA ASP A 85 -5.33 10.54 0.23
C ASP A 85 -6.52 9.99 -0.58
N ASN A 86 -6.30 9.49 -1.81
CA ASN A 86 -7.37 8.99 -2.66
C ASN A 86 -7.81 7.55 -2.30
N GLY A 87 -8.27 7.38 -1.07
CA GLY A 87 -8.83 6.12 -0.59
C GLY A 87 -10.09 5.69 -1.36
N PHE A 88 -10.87 6.67 -1.86
CA PHE A 88 -12.04 6.40 -2.70
C PHE A 88 -11.66 5.68 -3.99
N GLY A 89 -10.70 6.23 -4.75
CA GLY A 89 -10.24 5.64 -6.00
C GLY A 89 -9.68 4.23 -5.80
N ALA A 90 -8.90 4.03 -4.73
CA ALA A 90 -8.40 2.70 -4.40
C ALA A 90 -9.49 1.70 -4.06
N GLY A 91 -10.47 2.09 -3.24
CA GLY A 91 -11.62 1.25 -2.90
C GLY A 91 -12.47 0.89 -4.11
N TYR A 92 -12.72 1.86 -5.00
CA TYR A 92 -13.50 1.64 -6.21
C TYR A 92 -12.81 0.65 -7.17
N ILE A 93 -11.51 0.85 -7.44
CA ILE A 93 -10.71 -0.06 -8.28
C ILE A 93 -10.67 -1.46 -7.66
N ALA A 94 -10.47 -1.57 -6.35
CA ALA A 94 -10.49 -2.86 -5.66
C ALA A 94 -11.85 -3.56 -5.77
N SER A 95 -12.96 -2.81 -5.68
CA SER A 95 -14.30 -3.37 -5.89
C SER A 95 -14.50 -3.87 -7.32
N LEU A 96 -13.93 -3.21 -8.32
CA LEU A 96 -14.00 -3.68 -9.71
C LEU A 96 -13.23 -5.00 -9.88
N ILE A 97 -12.03 -5.10 -9.32
CA ILE A 97 -11.21 -6.32 -9.35
C ILE A 97 -11.94 -7.49 -8.68
N ASN A 98 -12.62 -7.25 -7.56
CA ASN A 98 -13.35 -8.29 -6.82
C ASN A 98 -14.60 -8.81 -7.53
N ARG A 99 -15.09 -8.12 -8.57
CA ARG A 99 -16.27 -8.53 -9.36
C ARG A 99 -15.92 -9.37 -10.59
N LEU A 100 -14.64 -9.47 -10.94
CA LEU A 100 -14.14 -10.42 -11.94
C LEU A 100 -14.20 -11.85 -11.41
#